data_AF-A0A2L2WUQ8-F1
#
_entry.id   AF-A0A2L2WUQ8-F1
#
_cell.length_a   1.000
_cell.length_b   1.000
_cell.length_c   1.000
_cell.angle_alpha   90.00
_cell.angle_beta   90.00
_cell.angle_gamma   90.00
#
_symmetry.space_group_name_H-M   'P 1'
#
loop_
_entity.id
_entity.type
_entity.pdbx_description
1 polymer ?
#
loop_
_entity_poly.entity_id
_entity_poly.type
_entity_poly.pdbx_seq_one_letter_code
_entity_poly.pdbx_strand_id
1 'polypeptide(L)'
;MKSLLKLCVIALAAAFCGVGCAAAASCIKYNKVEPVDTILEYTSENRPVSGMFFSAEYVVEEYEYDDAFCLLYDDPDANMCNVEICVDLETYQAVQKAIKEKREMVGSLVLNDDYSFDGVEVYTFMPEPEFEMAAASAKL
;
A
#
# COMPACT_ATOMS: atom_id res chain seq x y z
N MET A 1 -29.49 -26.63 53.13
CA MET A 1 -28.27 -27.46 53.08
C MET A 1 -27.11 -26.61 53.56
N LYS A 2 -26.44 -27.05 54.64
CA LYS A 2 -25.01 -26.91 55.03
C LYS A 2 -24.28 -25.68 54.44
N SER A 3 -23.57 -24.81 55.17
CA SER A 3 -22.84 -24.97 56.42
C SER A 3 -22.08 -23.66 56.69
N LEU A 4 -21.84 -23.34 57.98
CA LEU A 4 -20.62 -22.71 58.54
C LEU A 4 -20.23 -21.31 57.99
N LEU A 5 -20.44 -20.19 58.70
CA LEU A 5 -19.94 -19.82 60.05
C LEU A 5 -18.41 -19.90 60.16
N LYS A 6 -17.74 -18.76 59.91
CA LYS A 6 -16.61 -18.15 60.66
C LYS A 6 -16.05 -16.98 59.83
N LEU A 7 -16.23 -15.73 60.28
CA LEU A 7 -15.35 -14.98 61.20
C LEU A 7 -14.10 -14.41 60.52
N CYS A 8 -13.89 -13.12 60.82
CA CYS A 8 -12.67 -12.31 60.72
C CYS A 8 -12.66 -11.31 59.53
N VAL A 9 -13.02 -10.03 59.72
CA VAL A 9 -12.37 -8.95 60.50
C VAL A 9 -11.30 -8.21 59.66
N ILE A 10 -11.52 -6.89 59.51
CA ILE A 10 -10.55 -5.80 59.22
C ILE A 10 -10.08 -5.74 57.75
N ALA A 11 -10.66 -4.84 56.94
CA ALA A 11 -10.28 -3.44 56.77
C ALA A 11 -8.89 -3.26 56.13
N LEU A 12 -8.83 -2.68 54.95
CA LEU A 12 -7.93 -1.56 54.68
C LEU A 12 -8.37 -0.82 53.41
N ALA A 13 -8.46 0.49 53.55
CA ALA A 13 -8.82 1.43 52.51
C ALA A 13 -7.67 1.65 51.52
N ALA A 14 -8.02 1.75 50.24
CA ALA A 14 -7.46 2.66 49.23
C ALA A 14 -8.41 2.57 48.03
N ALA A 15 -9.40 3.46 47.84
CA ALA A 15 -9.24 4.83 47.37
C ALA A 15 -8.14 4.92 46.30
N PHE A 16 -8.52 4.83 45.03
CA PHE A 16 -8.28 5.87 44.00
C PHE A 16 -8.93 5.44 42.67
N CYS A 17 -9.88 6.27 42.22
CA CYS A 17 -10.39 6.47 40.86
C CYS A 17 -10.28 5.31 39.86
N GLY A 18 -11.36 4.53 39.72
CA GLY A 18 -11.73 3.96 38.44
C GLY A 18 -12.42 5.01 37.58
N VAL A 19 -11.94 5.20 36.35
CA VAL A 19 -12.67 5.22 35.06
C VAL A 19 -11.73 5.88 34.05
N GLY A 20 -11.30 5.12 33.03
CA GLY A 20 -10.78 5.71 31.80
C GLY A 20 -9.57 4.98 31.18
N CYS A 21 -9.89 4.00 30.34
CA CYS A 21 -9.12 3.55 29.18
C CYS A 21 -7.67 3.08 29.38
N ALA A 22 -7.54 1.75 29.40
CA ALA A 22 -6.31 1.03 29.09
C ALA A 22 -5.79 1.41 27.68
N ALA A 23 -4.72 2.19 27.62
CA ALA A 23 -3.87 2.26 26.44
C ALA A 23 -2.96 1.01 26.46
N ALA A 24 -3.46 -0.09 25.91
CA ALA A 24 -2.61 -1.21 25.54
C ALA A 24 -1.75 -0.75 24.35
N ALA A 25 -0.51 -0.37 24.62
CA ALA A 25 0.53 -0.25 23.61
C ALA A 25 0.77 -1.65 23.02
N SER A 26 0.04 -1.97 21.95
CA SER A 26 0.32 -3.16 21.14
C SER A 26 1.62 -2.91 20.40
N CYS A 27 2.71 -3.42 20.96
CA CYS A 27 3.98 -3.54 20.26
C CYS A 27 3.78 -4.60 19.16
N ILE A 28 3.46 -4.14 17.95
CA ILE A 28 3.47 -4.96 16.75
C ILE A 28 4.90 -5.47 16.58
N LYS A 29 5.12 -6.74 16.89
CA LYS A 29 6.35 -7.43 16.52
C LYS A 29 6.32 -7.62 15.01
N TYR A 30 7.12 -6.84 14.30
CA TYR A 30 7.46 -7.10 12.91
C TYR A 30 8.04 -8.51 12.82
N ASN A 31 7.24 -9.44 12.29
CA ASN A 31 7.76 -10.74 11.91
C ASN A 31 8.52 -10.49 10.61
N LYS A 32 9.85 -10.35 10.69
CA LYS A 32 10.73 -10.38 9.51
C LYS A 32 10.53 -11.75 8.85
N VAL A 33 9.67 -11.79 7.85
CA VAL A 33 9.67 -12.88 6.88
C VAL A 33 10.89 -12.60 6.01
N GLU A 34 11.95 -13.38 6.22
CA GLU A 34 13.12 -13.36 5.35
C GLU A 34 12.63 -13.76 3.94
N PRO A 35 12.76 -12.89 2.92
CA PRO A 35 12.37 -13.26 1.57
C PRO A 35 13.25 -14.42 1.10
N VAL A 36 12.63 -15.43 0.50
CA VAL A 36 13.36 -16.48 -0.22
C VAL A 36 14.04 -15.80 -1.39
N ASP A 37 15.36 -15.64 -1.32
CA ASP A 37 16.22 -15.05 -2.35
C ASP A 37 16.21 -15.92 -3.62
N THR A 38 15.14 -15.83 -4.40
CA THR A 38 15.24 -16.10 -5.83
C THR A 38 15.85 -14.83 -6.42
N ILE A 39 17.17 -14.84 -6.60
CA ILE A 39 17.91 -13.70 -7.15
C ILE A 39 17.47 -13.56 -8.62
N LEU A 40 16.41 -12.80 -8.86
CA LEU A 40 16.04 -12.31 -10.18
C LEU A 40 17.00 -11.16 -10.49
N GLU A 41 17.76 -11.29 -11.57
CA GLU A 41 18.73 -10.27 -12.00
C GLU A 41 17.98 -9.16 -12.75
N TYR A 42 17.59 -8.11 -12.03
CA TYR A 42 16.96 -6.94 -12.61
C TYR A 42 17.96 -6.09 -13.41
N THR A 43 17.50 -5.51 -14.51
CA THR A 43 18.35 -4.71 -15.39
C THR A 43 18.79 -3.41 -14.71
N SER A 44 19.85 -2.78 -15.21
CA SER A 44 20.26 -1.43 -14.79
C SER A 44 19.24 -0.34 -15.12
N GLU A 45 18.17 -0.69 -15.82
CA GLU A 45 17.06 0.19 -16.22
C GLU A 45 15.85 0.04 -15.29
N ASN A 46 16.00 -0.57 -14.11
CA ASN A 46 14.96 -0.75 -13.09
C ASN A 46 14.54 0.58 -12.42
N ARG A 47 13.96 1.47 -13.23
CA ARG A 47 13.42 2.78 -12.85
C ARG A 47 12.20 3.09 -13.72
N PRO A 48 11.27 3.92 -13.26
CA PRO A 48 10.19 4.37 -14.12
C PRO A 48 10.74 5.18 -15.29
N VAL A 49 10.05 5.11 -16.43
CA VAL A 49 10.32 5.93 -17.61
C VAL A 49 9.01 6.40 -18.23
N SER A 50 9.01 7.59 -18.82
CA SER A 50 7.82 8.12 -19.48
C SER A 50 7.43 7.24 -20.67
N GLY A 51 6.15 6.90 -20.76
CA GLY A 51 5.60 5.95 -21.72
C GLY A 51 5.79 4.49 -21.31
N MET A 52 6.22 4.19 -20.07
CA MET A 52 6.22 2.79 -19.62
C MET A 52 4.79 2.26 -19.53
N PHE A 53 4.62 1.01 -19.93
CA PHE A 53 3.39 0.28 -19.67
C PHE A 53 3.14 0.19 -18.16
N PHE A 54 1.87 0.27 -17.76
CA PHE A 54 1.46 0.23 -16.37
C PHE A 54 0.15 -0.54 -16.22
N SER A 55 0.12 -1.44 -15.24
CA SER A 55 -1.10 -2.09 -14.76
C SER A 55 -1.21 -2.01 -13.24
N ALA A 56 -2.38 -1.64 -12.72
CA ALA A 56 -2.62 -1.62 -11.28
C ALA A 56 -2.53 -3.01 -10.62
N GLU A 57 -2.53 -4.11 -11.39
CA GLU A 57 -2.34 -5.47 -10.89
C GLU A 57 -0.93 -5.71 -10.34
N TYR A 58 0.07 -5.03 -10.90
CA TYR A 58 1.48 -5.16 -10.53
C TYR A 58 1.90 -4.21 -9.40
N VAL A 59 0.95 -3.45 -8.83
CA VAL A 59 1.20 -2.58 -7.67
C VAL A 59 1.19 -3.43 -6.40
N VAL A 60 2.33 -3.41 -5.70
CA VAL A 60 2.56 -4.16 -4.46
C VAL A 60 2.07 -3.39 -3.25
N GLU A 61 2.35 -2.09 -3.20
CA GLU A 61 2.02 -1.23 -2.07
C GLU A 61 1.82 0.22 -2.52
N GLU A 62 0.84 0.90 -1.94
CA GLU A 62 0.60 2.34 -2.11
C GLU A 62 0.87 3.07 -0.79
N TYR A 63 1.68 4.13 -0.82
CA TYR A 63 2.01 4.90 0.38
C TYR A 63 2.26 6.38 0.08
N GLU A 64 2.26 7.19 1.13
CA GLU A 64 2.51 8.62 1.08
C GLU A 64 3.81 8.93 1.84
N TYR A 65 4.71 9.70 1.22
CA TYR A 65 5.98 10.10 1.83
C TYR A 65 6.34 11.52 1.43
N ASP A 66 6.59 12.40 2.41
CA ASP A 66 7.07 13.77 2.21
C ASP A 66 6.27 14.56 1.13
N ASP A 67 4.94 14.59 1.28
CA ASP A 67 4.00 15.21 0.34
C ASP A 67 4.00 14.61 -1.09
N ALA A 68 4.60 13.43 -1.29
CA ALA A 68 4.53 12.65 -2.52
C ALA A 68 3.64 11.40 -2.38
N PHE A 69 3.02 11.00 -3.49
CA PHE A 69 2.23 9.79 -3.60
C PHE A 69 3.04 8.72 -4.34
N CYS A 70 3.33 7.61 -3.67
CA CYS A 70 4.25 6.60 -4.18
C CYS A 70 3.55 5.25 -4.37
N LEU A 71 3.92 4.57 -5.45
CA LEU A 71 3.55 3.19 -5.76
C LEU A 71 4.81 2.34 -5.74
N LEU A 72 4.79 1.22 -5.04
CA LEU A 72 5.77 0.15 -5.17
C LEU A 72 5.28 -0.81 -6.25
N TYR A 73 6.06 -0.99 -7.31
CA TYR A 73 5.66 -1.68 -8.53
C TYR A 73 6.60 -2.86 -8.85
N ASP A 74 5.99 -4.04 -9.10
CA ASP A 74 6.66 -5.29 -9.46
C ASP A 74 6.02 -5.88 -10.72
N ASP A 75 6.68 -5.72 -11.86
CA ASP A 75 6.24 -6.28 -13.13
C ASP A 75 7.30 -7.27 -13.65
N PRO A 76 7.09 -8.59 -13.47
CA PRO A 76 8.04 -9.60 -13.89
C PRO A 76 8.14 -9.70 -15.42
N ASP A 77 7.11 -9.30 -16.16
CA ASP A 77 7.08 -9.34 -17.62
C ASP A 77 7.92 -8.20 -18.20
N ALA A 78 7.94 -7.04 -17.53
CA ALA A 78 8.81 -5.90 -17.86
C ALA A 78 10.20 -5.97 -17.22
N ASN A 79 10.52 -7.04 -16.47
CA ASN A 79 11.74 -7.18 -15.68
C ASN A 79 11.97 -6.00 -14.70
N MET A 80 10.89 -5.52 -14.08
CA MET A 80 10.87 -4.46 -13.08
C MET A 80 10.59 -5.03 -11.68
N CYS A 81 11.31 -4.58 -10.67
CA CYS A 81 11.04 -4.95 -9.29
C CYS A 81 11.45 -3.90 -8.27
N ASN A 82 10.64 -3.76 -7.23
CA ASN A 82 10.70 -2.77 -6.19
C ASN A 82 10.89 -1.37 -6.81
N VAL A 83 10.22 -1.12 -7.92
CA VAL A 83 10.27 0.18 -8.59
C VAL A 83 9.37 1.12 -7.82
N GLU A 84 9.98 2.12 -7.20
CA GLU A 84 9.26 3.21 -6.57
C GLU A 84 8.87 4.24 -7.64
N ILE A 85 7.56 4.47 -7.77
CA ILE A 85 7.00 5.38 -8.77
C ILE A 85 6.25 6.49 -8.04
N CYS A 86 6.77 7.71 -8.14
CA CYS A 86 6.03 8.90 -7.71
C CYS A 86 4.96 9.22 -8.76
N VAL A 87 3.72 9.37 -8.31
CA VAL A 87 2.58 9.67 -9.17
C VAL A 87 1.81 10.88 -8.67
N ASP A 88 1.02 11.48 -9.54
CA ASP A 88 0.09 12.52 -9.11
C ASP A 88 -1.07 11.96 -8.25
N LEU A 89 -1.75 12.85 -7.55
CA LEU A 89 -2.88 12.50 -6.67
C LEU A 89 -4.01 11.80 -7.42
N GLU A 90 -4.29 12.21 -8.66
CA GLU A 90 -5.37 11.66 -9.47
C GLU A 90 -5.11 10.18 -9.81
N THR A 91 -3.88 9.90 -10.26
CA THR A 91 -3.38 8.57 -10.57
C THR A 91 -3.35 7.70 -9.32
N TYR A 92 -2.84 8.23 -8.20
CA TYR A 92 -2.81 7.51 -6.92
C TYR A 92 -4.22 7.06 -6.48
N GLN A 93 -5.19 7.99 -6.49
CA GLN A 93 -6.58 7.67 -6.15
C GLN A 93 -7.22 6.71 -7.15
N ALA A 94 -6.89 6.82 -8.44
CA ALA A 94 -7.39 5.94 -9.48
C ALA A 94 -6.88 4.49 -9.29
N VAL A 95 -5.61 4.33 -8.92
CA VAL A 95 -4.99 3.02 -8.60
C VAL A 95 -5.62 2.40 -7.36
N GLN A 96 -5.72 3.15 -6.26
CA GLN A 96 -6.38 2.66 -5.03
C GLN A 96 -7.82 2.20 -5.31
N LYS A 97 -8.57 3.00 -6.09
CA LYS A 97 -9.92 2.63 -6.50
C LYS A 97 -9.91 1.36 -7.35
N ALA A 98 -8.96 1.22 -8.28
CA ALA A 98 -8.87 0.05 -9.15
C ALA A 98 -8.63 -1.24 -8.37
N ILE A 99 -7.67 -1.23 -7.45
CA ILE A 99 -7.34 -2.36 -6.59
C ILE A 99 -8.54 -2.71 -5.70
N LYS A 100 -9.16 -1.71 -5.07
CA LYS A 100 -10.33 -1.90 -4.21
C LYS A 100 -11.53 -2.48 -4.94
N GLU A 101 -11.80 -2.01 -6.16
CA GLU A 101 -12.93 -2.45 -6.98
C GLU A 101 -12.60 -3.70 -7.81
N LYS A 102 -11.35 -4.18 -7.78
CA LYS A 102 -10.83 -5.24 -8.66
C LYS A 102 -11.12 -4.95 -10.14
N ARG A 103 -10.99 -3.68 -10.53
CA ARG A 103 -11.17 -3.23 -11.91
C ARG A 103 -9.82 -3.25 -12.62
N GLU A 104 -9.86 -3.55 -13.90
CA GLU A 104 -8.69 -3.43 -14.76
C GLU A 104 -8.34 -1.95 -14.96
N MET A 105 -7.06 -1.62 -14.77
CA MET A 105 -6.50 -0.29 -15.02
C MET A 105 -5.16 -0.50 -15.70
N VAL A 106 -5.18 -0.41 -17.03
CA VAL A 106 -4.06 -0.71 -17.93
C VAL A 106 -3.86 0.47 -18.87
N GLY A 107 -2.61 0.85 -19.08
CA GLY A 107 -2.24 1.95 -19.96
C GLY A 107 -0.76 2.25 -19.83
N SER A 108 -0.42 3.54 -19.90
CA SER A 108 0.96 4.00 -19.81
C SER A 108 1.10 5.09 -18.74
N LEU A 109 2.25 5.14 -18.08
CA LEU A 109 2.62 6.27 -17.21
C LEU A 109 3.44 7.28 -18.00
N VAL A 110 3.05 8.54 -17.96
CA VAL A 110 3.71 9.64 -18.67
C VAL A 110 4.26 10.61 -17.66
N LEU A 111 5.47 11.12 -17.89
CA LEU A 111 6.06 12.13 -17.01
C LEU A 111 5.20 13.40 -17.01
N ASN A 112 4.92 13.89 -15.81
CA ASN A 112 4.17 15.11 -15.59
C ASN A 112 5.12 16.22 -15.13
N ASP A 113 5.58 17.03 -16.09
CA ASP A 113 6.52 18.13 -15.84
C ASP A 113 5.96 19.19 -14.90
N ASP A 114 4.62 19.36 -14.83
CA ASP A 114 3.99 20.37 -13.97
C ASP A 114 4.06 20.00 -12.48
N TYR A 115 4.15 18.70 -12.18
CA TYR A 115 4.25 18.17 -10.81
C TYR A 115 5.64 17.65 -10.48
N SER A 116 6.53 17.53 -11.45
CA SER A 116 7.92 17.12 -11.22
C SER A 116 8.74 18.29 -10.66
N PHE A 117 9.61 18.02 -9.67
CA PHE A 117 10.43 19.05 -9.02
C PHE A 117 11.74 18.46 -8.49
N ASP A 118 12.80 19.27 -8.47
CA ASP A 118 14.08 18.96 -7.80
C ASP A 118 14.61 17.51 -7.97
N GLY A 119 14.55 16.97 -9.19
CA GLY A 119 15.03 15.62 -9.49
C GLY A 119 14.09 14.47 -9.09
N VAL A 120 12.90 14.80 -8.59
CA VAL A 120 11.77 13.90 -8.42
C VAL A 120 10.90 13.95 -9.66
N GLU A 121 10.79 12.82 -10.33
CA GLU A 121 9.94 12.62 -11.50
C GLU A 121 8.56 12.13 -11.06
N VAL A 122 7.52 12.91 -11.35
CA VAL A 122 6.13 12.56 -11.03
C VAL A 122 5.40 12.13 -12.29
N TYR A 123 4.70 10.99 -12.23
CA TYR A 123 4.03 10.39 -13.38
C TYR A 123 2.51 10.49 -13.30
N THR A 124 1.87 10.64 -14.45
CA THR A 124 0.42 10.62 -14.63
C THR A 124 0.02 9.41 -15.46
N PHE A 125 -1.06 8.74 -15.06
CA PHE A 125 -1.64 7.65 -15.82
C PHE A 125 -2.36 8.14 -17.07
N MET A 126 -2.03 7.54 -18.20
CA MET A 126 -2.67 7.75 -19.48
C MET A 126 -3.31 6.45 -19.96
N PRO A 127 -4.65 6.36 -20.03
CA PRO A 127 -5.32 5.17 -20.53
C PRO A 127 -5.01 4.97 -22.01
N GLU A 128 -4.80 3.72 -22.41
CA GLU A 128 -4.65 3.37 -23.81
C GLU A 128 -5.97 2.84 -24.40
N PRO A 129 -6.58 3.54 -25.38
CA PRO A 129 -7.91 3.19 -25.90
C PRO A 129 -8.01 1.78 -26.47
N GLU A 130 -6.89 1.23 -26.97
CA GLU A 130 -6.83 -0.10 -27.56
C GLU A 130 -7.10 -1.20 -26.52
N PHE A 131 -6.61 -1.02 -25.29
CA PHE A 131 -6.85 -1.95 -24.18
C PHE A 131 -8.28 -1.83 -23.65
N GLU A 132 -8.85 -0.62 -23.58
CA GLU A 132 -10.24 -0.41 -23.20
C GLU A 132 -11.21 -1.09 -24.18
N MET A 133 -10.93 -1.01 -25.49
CA MET A 133 -11.73 -1.66 -26.52
C MET A 133 -11.60 -3.19 -26.49
N ALA A 134 -10.40 -3.72 -26.23
CA ALA A 134 -10.17 -5.16 -26.08
C ALA A 134 -10.94 -5.72 -24.87
N ALA A 135 -10.86 -5.05 -23.72
CA ALA A 135 -11.58 -5.42 -22.50
C ALA A 135 -13.11 -5.33 -22.67
N ALA A 136 -13.61 -4.34 -23.42
CA ALA A 136 -15.03 -4.22 -23.74
C ALA A 136 -15.51 -5.32 -24.69
N SER A 137 -14.70 -5.67 -25.70
CA SER A 137 -15.04 -6.74 -26.66
C SER A 137 -14.99 -8.14 -26.05
N ALA A 138 -14.16 -8.38 -25.04
CA ALA A 138 -14.06 -9.69 -24.36
C ALA A 138 -15.25 -9.99 -23.42
N LYS A 139 -16.08 -8.98 -23.10
CA LYS A 139 -17.26 -9.09 -22.23
C LYS A 139 -18.57 -9.33 -22.97
N LEU A 140 -18.53 -9.49 -24.30
CA LEU A 140 -19.67 -9.85 -25.18
C LEU A 140 -19.75 -11.36 -25.40
#